data_AF-A0A840WMP2-F1
#
_entry.id   AF-A0A840WMP2-F1
#
_cell.length_a   1.000
_cell.length_b   1.000
_cell.length_c   1.000
_cell.angle_alpha   90.00
_cell.angle_beta   90.00
_cell.angle_gamma   90.00
#
_symmetry.space_group_name_H-M   'P 1'
#
loop_
_entity.id
_entity.type
_entity.pdbx_description
1 polymer ?
#
loop_
_entity_poly.entity_id
_entity_poly.type
_entity_poly.pdbx_seq_one_letter_code
_entity_poly.pdbx_strand_id
1 'polypeptide(L)' 'MAYYRIQLNDGSSHTLQAVRMRTDASSLYLEERAAGDWREVFSNPIDDVERVQRRFTENDGTWTWLQERLPAPVGGVRAW' A
#
# COMPACT_ATOMS: atom_id res chain seq x y z
N MET A 1 -0.90 7.20 -11.60
CA MET A 1 -0.34 6.66 -10.34
C MET A 1 -1.26 7.02 -9.19
N ALA A 2 -1.39 6.13 -8.21
CA ALA A 2 -2.22 6.38 -7.03
C ALA A 2 -1.35 6.92 -5.89
N TYR A 3 -1.94 7.76 -5.04
CA TYR A 3 -1.32 8.14 -3.77
C TYR A 3 -1.85 7.22 -2.67
N TYR A 4 -0.94 6.75 -1.84
CA TYR A 4 -1.22 5.97 -0.65
C TYR A 4 -0.77 6.73 0.59
N ARG A 5 -1.54 6.59 1.65
CA ARG A 5 -1.18 7.01 3.00
C ARG A 5 -1.12 5.77 3.88
N ILE A 6 0.04 5.47 4.43
CA ILE A 6 0.23 4.40 5.42
C ILE A 6 0.36 5.06 6.80
N GLN A 7 -0.42 4.58 7.75
CA GLN A 7 -0.26 4.88 9.17
C GLN A 7 0.34 3.66 9.84
N LEU A 8 1.39 3.88 10.61
CA LEU A 8 2.07 2.86 11.38
C LEU A 8 1.61 2.91 12.84
N ASN A 9 1.74 1.78 13.54
CA ASN A 9 1.33 1.65 14.94
C ASN A 9 2.13 2.57 15.89
N ASP A 10 3.30 3.05 15.47
CA ASP A 10 4.10 4.02 16.22
C ASP A 10 3.57 5.47 16.10
N GLY A 11 2.47 5.66 15.37
CA GLY A 11 1.84 6.95 15.11
C GLY A 11 2.46 7.73 13.94
N SER A 12 3.51 7.22 13.31
CA SER A 12 4.08 7.82 12.11
C SER A 12 3.17 7.60 10.89
N SER A 13 3.29 8.49 9.90
CA SER A 13 2.55 8.34 8.66
C SER A 13 3.37 8.68 7.44
N HIS A 14 3.26 7.85 6.41
CA HIS A 14 3.95 8.01 5.14
C HIS A 14 2.93 8.25 4.03
N THR A 15 3.16 9.28 3.22
CA THR A 15 2.36 9.54 2.02
C THR A 15 3.25 9.46 0.79
N LEU A 16 2.90 8.57 -0.13
CA LEU A 16 3.73 8.25 -1.29
C LEU A 16 2.89 7.81 -2.48
N GLN A 17 3.50 7.91 -3.66
CA GLN A 17 2.91 7.42 -4.89
C GLN A 17 3.36 5.99 -5.14
N ALA A 18 2.44 5.13 -5.56
CA ALA A 18 2.78 3.79 -6.01
C ALA A 18 1.87 3.36 -7.17
N VAL A 19 2.36 2.40 -7.95
CA VAL A 19 1.61 1.75 -9.02
C VAL A 19 0.87 0.54 -8.46
N ARG A 20 1.49 -0.17 -7.51
CA ARG A 20 0.96 -1.42 -6.95
C ARG A 20 1.21 -1.48 -5.44
N MET A 21 0.29 -2.16 -4.75
CA MET A 21 0.46 -2.65 -3.39
C MET A 21 0.53 -4.18 -3.41
N ARG A 22 1.45 -4.75 -2.64
CA ARG A 22 1.62 -6.20 -2.45
C ARG A 22 1.78 -6.48 -0.97
N THR A 23 1.33 -7.65 -0.55
CA THR A 23 1.61 -8.21 0.77
C THR A 23 2.25 -9.57 0.58
N ASP A 24 3.08 -9.97 1.52
CA ASP A 24 3.48 -11.37 1.72
C ASP A 24 3.13 -11.81 3.15
N ALA A 25 3.79 -12.85 3.65
CA ALA A 25 3.54 -13.38 4.98
C ALA A 25 3.93 -12.42 6.13
N SER A 26 4.82 -11.46 5.90
CA SER A 26 5.38 -10.60 6.95
C SER A 26 5.29 -9.11 6.67
N SER A 27 5.11 -8.71 5.42
CA SER A 27 5.39 -7.34 4.99
C SER A 27 4.37 -6.79 4.00
N LEU A 28 4.16 -5.49 4.09
CA LEU A 28 3.49 -4.66 3.08
C LEU A 28 4.56 -4.03 2.17
N TYR A 29 4.31 -4.03 0.87
CA TYR A 29 5.14 -3.37 -0.14
C TYR A 29 4.30 -2.43 -0.98
N LEU A 30 4.82 -1.24 -1.21
CA LEU A 30 4.38 -0.37 -2.29
C LEU A 30 5.46 -0.31 -3.37
N GLU A 31 5.04 -0.57 -4.60
CA GLU A 31 5.93 -0.74 -5.74
C GLU A 31 5.56 0.28 -6.83
N GLU A 32 6.59 0.85 -7.46
CA GLU A 32 6.49 1.57 -8.72
C GLU A 32 7.10 0.74 -9.86
N ARG A 33 6.81 1.14 -11.09
CA ARG A 33 7.45 0.55 -12.27
C ARG A 33 8.51 1.50 -12.80
N ALA A 34 9.78 1.11 -12.68
CA ALA A 34 10.94 1.90 -13.08
C ALA A 34 11.80 1.08 -14.05
N ALA A 35 12.08 1.63 -15.23
CA ALA A 35 12.89 0.97 -16.28
C ALA A 35 12.43 -0.44 -16.70
N GLY A 36 11.14 -0.76 -16.53
CA GLY A 36 10.57 -2.06 -16.85
C GLY A 36 10.45 -3.00 -15.64
N ASP A 37 11.22 -2.74 -14.59
CA ASP A 37 11.27 -3.52 -13.35
C ASP A 37 10.36 -2.93 -12.26
N TRP A 38 10.01 -3.78 -11.30
CA TRP A 38 9.31 -3.37 -10.09
C TRP A 38 10.33 -2.87 -9.07
N ARG A 39 10.10 -1.67 -8.55
CA ARG A 39 10.93 -1.06 -7.51
C ARG A 39 10.09 -0.74 -6.29
N GLU A 40 10.55 -1.18 -5.13
CA GLU A 40 9.95 -0.81 -3.85
C GLU A 40 10.18 0.68 -3.58
N VAL A 41 9.10 1.40 -3.33
CA VAL A 41 9.13 2.79 -2.84
C VAL A 41 8.85 2.86 -1.34
N PHE A 42 8.32 1.78 -0.78
CA PHE A 42 8.10 1.59 0.65
C PHE A 42 7.91 0.11 0.96
N SER A 43 8.50 -0.32 2.06
CA SER A 43 8.25 -1.62 2.66
C SER A 43 8.24 -1.49 4.18
N ASN A 44 7.35 -2.22 4.83
CA ASN A 44 7.22 -2.24 6.29
C ASN A 44 6.61 -3.57 6.75
N PRO A 45 6.94 -4.08 7.95
CA PRO A 45 6.24 -5.23 8.51
C PRO A 45 4.73 -4.99 8.54
N ILE A 46 3.95 -6.01 8.16
CA ILE A 46 2.49 -5.91 8.07
C ILE A 46 1.87 -5.69 9.44
N ASP A 47 2.48 -6.26 10.48
CA ASP A 47 2.03 -6.13 11.88
C ASP A 47 2.20 -4.69 12.40
N ASP A 48 3.11 -3.92 11.82
CA ASP A 48 3.35 -2.51 12.17
C ASP A 48 2.43 -1.55 11.41
N VAL A 49 1.67 -2.03 10.42
CA VAL A 49 0.74 -1.22 9.62
C VAL A 49 -0.61 -1.16 10.29
N GLU A 50 -0.96 0.01 10.83
CA GLU A 50 -2.27 0.26 11.43
C GLU A 50 -3.35 0.40 10.34
N ARG A 51 -3.06 1.20 9.31
CA ARG A 51 -4.02 1.55 8.28
C ARG A 51 -3.35 1.92 6.97
N VAL A 52 -3.94 1.47 5.88
CA VAL A 52 -3.63 1.94 4.53
C VAL A 52 -4.85 2.67 3.96
N GLN A 53 -4.60 3.83 3.38
CA GLN A 53 -5.61 4.60 2.65
C GLN A 53 -5.11 4.93 1.25
N ARG A 54 -6.04 4.98 0.29
CA ARG A 54 -5.78 5.39 -1.08
C ARG A 54 -6.52 6.69 -1.38
N ARG A 55 -5.84 7.61 -2.05
CA ARG A 55 -6.47 8.84 -2.53
C ARG A 55 -7.39 8.52 -3.69
N PHE A 56 -8.67 8.87 -3.53
CA PHE A 56 -9.67 8.82 -4.58
C PHE A 56 -10.03 10.24 -4.99
N THR A 57 -9.98 10.52 -6.29
CA THR A 57 -10.39 11.81 -6.84
C THR A 57 -11.85 11.72 -7.25
N GLU A 58 -12.68 12.62 -6.73
CA GLU A 58 -14.11 12.70 -7.05
C GLU A 58 -14.32 13.46 -8.37
N ASN A 59 -15.51 13.30 -8.96
CA ASN A 59 -15.84 13.93 -10.25
C ASN A 59 -15.82 15.47 -10.21
N ASP A 60 -15.93 16.06 -9.03
CA ASP A 60 -15.90 17.51 -8.80
C ASP A 60 -14.47 18.09 -8.64
N GLY A 61 -13.44 17.23 -8.76
CA GLY A 61 -12.04 17.61 -8.61
C GLY A 61 -11.54 17.63 -7.16
N THR A 62 -12.40 17.36 -6.19
CA THR A 62 -11.98 17.12 -4.81
C THR A 62 -11.37 15.73 -4.65
N TRP A 63 -10.77 15.46 -3.50
CA TRP A 63 -10.20 14.15 -3.22
C TRP A 63 -10.41 13.77 -1.76
N THR A 64 -10.53 12.47 -1.53
CA THR A 64 -10.69 11.89 -0.20
C THR A 64 -9.76 10.70 -0.02
N TRP A 65 -9.48 10.38 1.24
CA TRP A 65 -8.73 9.18 1.63
C TRP A 65 -9.71 8.06 1.94
N LEU A 66 -9.74 7.04 1.10
CA LEU A 66 -10.53 5.83 1.34
C LEU A 66 -9.65 4.76 1.96
N GLN A 67 -10.17 4.05 2.96
CA GLN A 67 -9.46 2.90 3.52
C GLN A 67 -9.31 1.82 2.44
N GLU A 68 -8.07 1.41 2.20
CA GLU A 68 -7.73 0.41 1.21
C GLU A 68 -7.59 -0.95 1.90
N ARG A 69 -8.16 -2.00 1.29
CA ARG A 69 -8.01 -3.35 1.84
C ARG A 69 -6.66 -3.92 1.43
N LEU A 70 -5.96 -4.53 2.37
CA LEU A 70 -4.72 -5.21 2.07
C LEU A 70 -4.99 -6.36 1.08
N PRO A 71 -4.18 -6.52 0.03
CA PRO A 71 -4.32 -7.61 -0.92
C PRO A 71 -4.04 -8.94 -0.21
N ALA A 72 -4.50 -10.03 -0.80
CA ALA A 72 -4.13 -11.35 -0.31
C ALA A 72 -2.60 -11.55 -0.42
N PRO A 73 -1.96 -12.16 0.59
CA PRO A 73 -0.53 -12.42 0.57
C PRO A 73 -0.10 -13.18 -0.68
N VAL A 74 0.85 -12.64 -1.42
CA VAL A 74 1.46 -13.33 -2.57
C VAL A 74 2.50 -14.31 -2.01
N GLY A 75 2.17 -15.60 -2.01
CA GLY A 75 3.05 -16.67 -1.52
C GLY A 75 2.52 -17.45 -0.31
N GLY A 76 1.32 -17.14 0.19
CA GLY A 76 0.66 -17.94 1.22
C GLY A 76 0.22 -19.29 0.66
N VAL A 77 0.74 -20.37 1.25
CA VAL A 77 0.28 -21.75 1.01
C VAL A 77 -1.25 -21.76 1.10
N ARG A 78 -1.93 -22.18 0.03
CA ARG A 78 -3.33 -22.60 0.12
C ARG A 78 -3.37 -23.72 1.16
N ALA A 79 -3.84 -23.44 2.37
CA ALA A 79 -4.27 -24.48 3.29
C ALA A 79 -5.64 -24.95 2.79
N TRP A 80 -5.65 -26.13 2.18
CA TRP A 80 -6.84 -26.95 1.91
C TRP A 80 -7.00 -27.93 3.07
#